data_AF-A0A7X8XMM1-F1
#
_entry.id   AF-A0A7X8XMM1-F1
#
_cell.length_a   1.000
_cell.length_b   1.000
_cell.length_c   1.000
_cell.angle_alpha   90.00
_cell.angle_beta   90.00
_cell.angle_gamma   90.00
#
_symmetry.space_group_name_H-M   'P 1'
#
loop_
_entity.id
_entity.type
_entity.pdbx_description
1 polymer ?
#
loop_
_entity_poly.entity_id
_entity_poly.type
_entity_poly.pdbx_seq_one_letter_code
_entity_poly.pdbx_strand_id
1 'polypeptide(L)'
;MNVLGPTAPHYWLLSKKYLPPTHPWRRLWALTPHERLRLRCQLDAVVALLYGLEQGDLAWILRDCDHPVEGSTQNAFTRTLDPKGFWRVDKDRPPELRHTVLTLAAFRDLQETVRAQGGDRQRGIEAFCNQNDGDGWMLPETLTLADLGLGHDDRARTPQPVRSQMGERFYPFQLQQSAADSWAECELHARNLLGDLEYRRLKQSLDHNSDTSPSGTGSQPRKPGPPPSPGGPPPREGTPTADGPTGAHDLPRAADRGRDQGWLFEEHER
;
A
#
# COMPACT_ATOMS: atom_id res chain seq x y z
N MET A 1 -15.69 -2.37 -0.65
CA MET A 1 -16.17 -1.03 -0.23
C MET A 1 -16.00 -0.10 -1.43
N ASN A 2 -17.04 0.07 -2.25
CA ASN A 2 -17.03 0.98 -3.41
C ASN A 2 -17.38 2.38 -2.89
N VAL A 3 -16.39 3.10 -2.34
CA VAL A 3 -16.58 4.46 -1.79
C VAL A 3 -16.63 5.53 -2.90
N LEU A 4 -16.48 5.12 -4.17
CA LEU A 4 -16.30 6.01 -5.32
C LEU A 4 -17.40 5.84 -6.39
N GLY A 5 -18.61 5.47 -5.98
CA GLY A 5 -19.80 5.46 -6.84
C GLY A 5 -20.49 6.83 -6.92
N PRO A 6 -21.48 7.00 -7.81
CA PRO A 6 -22.22 8.26 -8.04
C PRO A 6 -23.07 8.74 -6.84
N THR A 7 -23.08 8.02 -5.72
CA THR A 7 -23.85 8.34 -4.52
C THR A 7 -23.20 9.38 -3.60
N ALA A 8 -22.00 9.86 -3.95
CA ALA A 8 -21.19 10.74 -3.12
C ALA A 8 -20.52 11.93 -3.89
N PRO A 9 -21.21 12.65 -4.78
CA PRO A 9 -20.60 13.73 -5.61
C PRO A 9 -20.08 14.90 -4.78
N HIS A 10 -20.64 15.15 -3.59
CA HIS A 10 -20.10 16.14 -2.66
C HIS A 10 -18.71 15.75 -2.11
N TYR A 11 -18.42 14.45 -1.94
CA TYR A 11 -17.08 13.98 -1.58
C TYR A 11 -16.08 14.20 -2.72
N TRP A 12 -16.49 14.08 -3.98
CA TRP A 12 -15.64 14.44 -5.12
C TRP A 12 -15.27 15.93 -5.11
N LEU A 13 -16.22 16.82 -4.77
CA LEU A 13 -15.92 18.25 -4.63
C LEU A 13 -14.96 18.55 -3.46
N LEU A 14 -15.12 17.89 -2.32
CA LEU A 14 -14.16 17.96 -1.22
C LEU A 14 -12.77 17.45 -1.65
N SER A 15 -12.75 16.44 -2.50
CA SER A 15 -11.52 15.83 -3.01
C SER A 15 -10.84 16.67 -4.11
N LYS A 16 -11.50 17.69 -4.67
CA LYS A 16 -10.93 18.61 -5.67
C LYS A 16 -9.68 19.35 -5.17
N LYS A 17 -9.52 19.48 -3.84
CA LYS A 17 -8.28 19.99 -3.23
C LYS A 17 -7.08 19.06 -3.46
N TYR A 18 -7.33 17.76 -3.50
CA TYR A 18 -6.30 16.72 -3.56
C TYR A 18 -6.19 16.07 -4.93
N LEU A 19 -7.20 16.25 -5.78
CA LEU A 19 -7.25 15.71 -7.14
C LEU A 19 -7.02 16.84 -8.13
N PRO A 20 -6.07 16.69 -9.07
CA PRO A 20 -5.88 17.70 -10.09
C PRO A 20 -7.15 17.79 -10.95
N PRO A 21 -7.78 18.97 -11.08
CA PRO A 21 -9.00 19.15 -11.86
C PRO A 21 -8.74 19.02 -13.39
N THR A 22 -7.54 18.63 -13.78
CA THR A 22 -7.09 18.41 -15.15
C THR A 22 -7.61 17.10 -15.75
N HIS A 23 -8.14 16.19 -14.92
CA HIS A 23 -8.64 14.89 -15.36
C HIS A 23 -10.16 14.74 -15.17
N PRO A 24 -10.85 14.04 -16.10
CA PRO A 24 -12.24 13.67 -15.91
C PRO A 24 -12.38 12.68 -14.76
N TRP A 25 -13.43 12.82 -13.94
CA TRP A 25 -13.60 12.02 -12.72
C TRP A 25 -13.70 10.51 -13.00
N ARG A 26 -14.23 10.11 -14.18
CA ARG A 26 -14.29 8.70 -14.61
C ARG A 26 -12.91 8.07 -14.88
N ARG A 27 -11.89 8.88 -15.19
CA ARG A 27 -10.51 8.40 -15.31
C ARG A 27 -9.93 7.98 -13.95
N LEU A 28 -10.45 8.53 -12.85
CA LEU A 28 -10.02 8.18 -11.49
C LEU A 28 -10.54 6.81 -11.04
N TRP A 29 -11.32 6.13 -11.88
CA TRP A 29 -11.78 4.77 -11.63
C TRP A 29 -10.77 3.72 -12.09
N ALA A 30 -10.35 2.86 -11.17
CA ALA A 30 -9.50 1.71 -11.45
C ALA A 30 -10.31 0.51 -11.99
N LEU A 31 -10.86 0.64 -13.20
CA LEU A 31 -11.73 -0.38 -13.80
C LEU A 31 -10.97 -1.52 -14.50
N THR A 32 -9.76 -1.27 -14.98
CA THR A 32 -8.94 -2.29 -15.68
C THR A 32 -8.03 -3.03 -14.69
N PRO A 33 -7.61 -4.28 -15.01
CA PRO A 33 -6.57 -4.96 -14.24
C PRO A 33 -5.27 -4.17 -14.18
N HIS A 34 -4.88 -3.53 -15.29
CA HIS A 34 -3.72 -2.66 -15.40
C HIS A 34 -3.75 -1.55 -14.34
N GLU A 35 -4.80 -0.72 -14.32
CA GLU A 35 -4.84 0.43 -13.42
C GLU A 35 -4.95 0.01 -11.95
N ARG A 36 -5.68 -1.07 -11.66
CA ARG A 36 -5.75 -1.62 -10.31
C ARG A 36 -4.42 -2.15 -9.81
N LEU A 37 -3.62 -2.76 -10.68
CA LEU A 37 -2.32 -3.32 -10.30
C LEU A 37 -1.34 -2.17 -10.03
N ARG A 38 -1.27 -1.19 -10.94
CA ARG A 38 -0.44 0.01 -10.79
C ARG A 38 -0.70 0.72 -9.47
N LEU A 39 -1.96 1.04 -9.17
CA LEU A 39 -2.34 1.74 -7.95
C LEU A 39 -2.04 0.93 -6.69
N ARG A 40 -2.19 -0.39 -6.72
CA ARG A 40 -1.83 -1.25 -5.58
C ARG A 40 -0.34 -1.25 -5.32
N CYS A 41 0.49 -1.44 -6.35
CA CYS A 41 1.95 -1.37 -6.20
C CYS A 41 2.40 -0.01 -5.67
N GLN A 42 1.82 1.08 -6.19
CA GLN A 42 2.10 2.44 -5.72
C GLN A 42 1.72 2.62 -4.24
N LEU A 43 0.53 2.16 -3.85
CA LEU A 43 0.05 2.25 -2.47
C LEU A 43 0.94 1.43 -1.53
N ASP A 44 1.24 0.18 -1.87
CA ASP A 44 2.05 -0.71 -1.04
C ASP A 44 3.47 -0.17 -0.87
N ALA A 45 4.06 0.42 -1.92
CA ALA A 45 5.36 1.10 -1.85
C ALA A 45 5.33 2.30 -0.87
N VAL A 46 4.31 3.16 -0.96
CA VAL A 46 4.15 4.29 -0.04
C VAL A 46 3.96 3.81 1.39
N VAL A 47 3.10 2.80 1.59
CA VAL A 47 2.85 2.21 2.91
C VAL A 47 4.14 1.62 3.49
N ALA A 48 4.91 0.85 2.70
CA ALA A 48 6.19 0.31 3.13
C ALA A 48 7.16 1.41 3.59
N LEU A 49 7.25 2.52 2.85
CA LEU A 49 8.10 3.65 3.23
C LEU A 49 7.64 4.30 4.54
N LEU A 50 6.33 4.45 4.72
CA LEU A 50 5.73 5.03 5.93
C LEU A 50 5.95 4.14 7.17
N TYR A 51 5.95 2.82 7.00
CA TYR A 51 6.36 1.87 8.04
C TYR A 51 7.87 1.85 8.29
N GLY A 52 8.65 2.60 7.50
CA GLY A 52 10.09 2.72 7.65
C GLY A 52 10.87 1.51 7.14
N LEU A 53 10.28 0.71 6.25
CA LEU A 53 10.96 -0.42 5.63
C LEU A 53 12.06 0.07 4.68
N GLU A 54 13.14 -0.71 4.58
CA GLU A 54 14.13 -0.60 3.52
C GLU A 54 13.88 -1.63 2.40
N GLN A 55 14.60 -1.51 1.28
CA GLN A 55 14.42 -2.41 0.13
C GLN A 55 14.60 -3.88 0.53
N GLY A 56 15.60 -4.15 1.38
CA GLY A 56 15.87 -5.50 1.91
C GLY A 56 14.74 -6.02 2.80
N ASP A 57 14.14 -5.16 3.64
CA ASP A 57 13.03 -5.56 4.51
C ASP A 57 11.80 -5.95 3.69
N LEU A 58 11.44 -5.13 2.70
CA LEU A 58 10.30 -5.41 1.86
C LEU A 58 10.56 -6.65 0.98
N ALA A 59 11.77 -6.81 0.44
CA ALA A 59 12.17 -8.01 -0.30
C ALA A 59 12.12 -9.27 0.58
N TRP A 60 12.50 -9.17 1.85
CA TRP A 60 12.40 -10.27 2.81
C TRP A 60 10.95 -10.66 3.12
N ILE A 61 10.06 -9.66 3.28
CA ILE A 61 8.62 -9.88 3.47
C ILE A 61 8.04 -10.57 2.24
N LEU A 62 8.42 -10.12 1.04
CA LEU A 62 7.93 -10.62 -0.25
C LEU A 62 8.81 -11.73 -0.85
N ARG A 63 9.65 -12.39 -0.03
CA ARG A 63 10.51 -13.47 -0.48
C ARG A 63 9.70 -14.61 -1.12
N ASP A 64 10.36 -15.35 -2.00
CA ASP A 64 9.79 -16.47 -2.75
C ASP A 64 8.62 -16.11 -3.69
N CYS A 65 8.36 -14.83 -3.93
CA CYS A 65 7.34 -14.41 -4.88
C CYS A 65 7.84 -14.32 -6.32
N ASP A 66 9.12 -14.57 -6.57
CA ASP A 66 9.80 -14.43 -7.85
C ASP A 66 10.14 -15.77 -8.52
N HIS A 67 9.71 -16.89 -7.92
CA HIS A 67 9.89 -18.22 -8.50
C HIS A 67 9.12 -18.40 -9.81
N PRO A 68 9.69 -19.08 -10.82
CA PRO A 68 9.00 -19.39 -12.08
C PRO A 68 7.65 -20.10 -11.88
N VAL A 69 6.76 -19.95 -12.86
CA VAL A 69 5.39 -20.52 -12.80
C VAL A 69 5.45 -22.06 -12.72
N GLU A 70 6.42 -22.65 -13.41
CA GLU A 70 6.67 -24.09 -13.46
C GLU A 70 6.90 -24.65 -12.06
N GLY A 71 7.67 -23.95 -11.22
CA GLY A 71 7.90 -24.33 -9.82
C GLY A 71 6.62 -24.23 -8.96
N SER A 72 5.81 -23.21 -9.21
CA SER A 72 4.60 -22.89 -8.41
C SER A 72 3.46 -23.92 -8.53
N THR A 73 3.56 -24.83 -9.50
CA THR A 73 2.63 -25.95 -9.72
C THR A 73 3.13 -27.28 -9.14
N GLN A 74 4.38 -27.33 -8.69
CA GLN A 74 4.99 -28.56 -8.16
C GLN A 74 4.82 -28.65 -6.65
N ASN A 75 4.15 -29.71 -6.19
CA ASN A 75 3.94 -29.97 -4.76
C ASN A 75 5.26 -30.16 -3.99
N ALA A 76 6.26 -30.78 -4.60
CA ALA A 76 7.57 -30.98 -3.96
C ALA A 76 8.25 -29.63 -3.67
N PHE A 77 8.23 -28.72 -4.65
CA PHE A 77 8.79 -27.39 -4.52
C PHE A 77 8.00 -26.51 -3.55
N THR A 78 6.69 -26.42 -3.71
CA THR A 78 5.85 -25.54 -2.85
C THR A 78 5.86 -25.91 -1.36
N ARG A 79 6.30 -27.12 -1.00
CA ARG A 79 6.52 -27.55 0.40
C ARG A 79 7.81 -27.00 1.02
N THR A 80 8.75 -26.52 0.22
CA THR A 80 9.97 -25.85 0.72
C THR A 80 9.73 -24.39 1.04
N LEU A 81 8.66 -23.81 0.48
CA LEU A 81 8.30 -22.41 0.68
C LEU A 81 7.60 -22.18 2.03
N ASP A 82 7.75 -20.98 2.57
CA ASP A 82 7.11 -20.60 3.81
C ASP A 82 5.57 -20.72 3.69
N PRO A 83 4.90 -21.54 4.52
CA PRO A 83 3.45 -21.68 4.46
C PRO A 83 2.71 -20.37 4.78
N LYS A 84 3.34 -19.41 5.47
CA LYS A 84 2.81 -18.09 5.80
C LYS A 84 3.35 -16.97 4.90
N GLY A 85 4.19 -17.29 3.92
CA GLY A 85 4.71 -16.33 2.95
C GLY A 85 3.67 -15.92 1.89
N PHE A 86 4.02 -14.88 1.13
CA PHE A 86 3.18 -14.28 0.09
C PHE A 86 3.29 -14.95 -1.28
N TRP A 87 4.13 -15.98 -1.44
CA TRP A 87 4.39 -16.66 -2.72
C TRP A 87 3.16 -17.19 -3.46
N ARG A 88 2.01 -17.31 -2.78
CA ARG A 88 0.73 -17.73 -3.38
C ARG A 88 0.03 -16.62 -4.16
N VAL A 89 0.36 -15.35 -3.89
CA VAL A 89 -0.21 -14.20 -4.58
C VAL A 89 0.25 -14.22 -6.03
N ASP A 90 -0.69 -14.28 -6.97
CA ASP A 90 -0.45 -14.30 -8.42
C ASP A 90 0.53 -15.40 -8.89
N LYS A 91 0.62 -16.52 -8.15
CA LYS A 91 1.60 -17.60 -8.42
C LYS A 91 1.46 -18.25 -9.80
N ASP A 92 0.29 -18.12 -10.41
CA ASP A 92 -0.07 -18.59 -11.74
C ASP A 92 0.46 -17.66 -12.85
N ARG A 93 1.03 -16.50 -12.49
CA ARG A 93 1.60 -15.53 -13.42
C ARG A 93 3.12 -15.58 -13.44
N PRO A 94 3.75 -15.21 -14.57
CA PRO A 94 5.18 -14.91 -14.61
C PRO A 94 5.57 -13.91 -13.51
N PRO A 95 6.72 -14.10 -12.84
CA PRO A 95 7.17 -13.25 -11.73
C PRO A 95 7.05 -11.74 -11.98
N GLU A 96 7.44 -11.28 -13.16
CA GLU A 96 7.42 -9.87 -13.57
C GLU A 96 6.02 -9.25 -13.66
N LEU A 97 4.98 -10.09 -13.72
CA LEU A 97 3.58 -9.67 -13.77
C LEU A 97 2.87 -9.76 -12.41
N ARG A 98 3.57 -10.23 -11.36
CA ARG A 98 3.02 -10.42 -10.02
C ARG A 98 2.99 -9.10 -9.27
N HIS A 99 1.90 -8.88 -8.54
CA HIS A 99 1.75 -7.70 -7.69
C HIS A 99 2.91 -7.51 -6.71
N THR A 100 3.38 -8.59 -6.08
CA THR A 100 4.46 -8.55 -5.09
C THR A 100 5.80 -8.11 -5.69
N VAL A 101 6.16 -8.63 -6.87
CA VAL A 101 7.39 -8.24 -7.58
C VAL A 101 7.31 -6.80 -8.10
N LEU A 102 6.17 -6.40 -8.66
CA LEU A 102 5.96 -5.03 -9.14
C LEU A 102 5.92 -4.01 -7.99
N THR A 103 5.51 -4.43 -6.79
CA THR A 103 5.62 -3.60 -5.57
C THR A 103 7.08 -3.33 -5.21
N LEU A 104 7.98 -4.32 -5.36
CA LEU A 104 9.42 -4.11 -5.15
C LEU A 104 10.02 -3.14 -6.16
N ALA A 105 9.57 -3.18 -7.43
CA ALA A 105 9.96 -2.21 -8.45
C ALA A 105 9.48 -0.79 -8.09
N ALA A 106 8.19 -0.63 -7.77
CA ALA A 106 7.63 0.65 -7.36
C ALA A 106 8.33 1.21 -6.11
N PHE A 107 8.67 0.34 -5.16
CA PHE A 107 9.36 0.73 -3.93
C PHE A 107 10.79 1.19 -4.16
N ARG A 108 11.55 0.51 -5.03
CA ARG A 108 12.88 0.95 -5.44
C ARG A 108 12.84 2.36 -6.04
N ASP A 109 11.93 2.58 -6.98
CA ASP A 109 11.77 3.88 -7.66
C ASP A 109 11.33 4.99 -6.68
N LEU A 110 10.48 4.65 -5.70
CA LEU A 110 10.12 5.56 -4.61
C LEU A 110 11.34 5.89 -3.73
N GLN A 111 12.15 4.91 -3.35
CA GLN A 111 13.36 5.15 -2.56
C GLN A 111 14.36 6.04 -3.32
N GLU A 112 14.52 5.84 -4.63
CA GLU A 112 15.33 6.72 -5.48
C GLU A 112 14.78 8.14 -5.50
N THR A 113 13.45 8.29 -5.59
CA THR A 113 12.79 9.60 -5.52
C THR A 113 13.06 10.28 -4.17
N VAL A 114 12.97 9.54 -3.05
CA VAL A 114 13.31 10.05 -1.70
C VAL A 114 14.78 10.48 -1.61
N ARG A 115 15.71 9.67 -2.15
CA ARG A 115 17.14 10.03 -2.20
C ARG A 115 17.37 11.31 -3.01
N ALA A 116 16.70 11.44 -4.15
CA ALA A 116 16.78 12.64 -5.00
C ALA A 116 16.23 13.90 -4.29
N GLN A 117 15.29 13.74 -3.34
CA GLN A 117 14.79 14.80 -2.46
C GLN A 117 15.62 15.00 -1.18
N GLY A 118 16.88 14.54 -1.17
CA GLY A 118 17.79 14.72 -0.04
C GLY A 118 17.46 13.84 1.18
N GLY A 119 16.73 12.75 0.98
CA GLY A 119 16.31 11.83 2.05
C GLY A 119 15.03 12.25 2.77
N ASP A 120 14.38 13.35 2.37
CA ASP A 120 13.09 13.76 2.91
C ASP A 120 11.99 12.83 2.40
N ARG A 121 11.45 11.99 3.30
CA ARG A 121 10.42 11.01 2.96
C ARG A 121 9.13 11.67 2.45
N GLN A 122 8.71 12.77 3.07
CA GLN A 122 7.44 13.41 2.71
C GLN A 122 7.54 14.02 1.31
N ARG A 123 8.63 14.76 1.05
CA ARG A 123 8.89 15.32 -0.29
C ARG A 123 9.10 14.23 -1.33
N GLY A 124 9.73 13.12 -0.96
CA GLY A 124 9.89 11.96 -1.84
C GLY A 124 8.56 11.32 -2.23
N ILE A 125 7.64 11.11 -1.27
CA ILE A 125 6.29 10.61 -1.55
C ILE A 125 5.52 11.57 -2.45
N GLU A 126 5.56 12.87 -2.14
CA GLU A 126 4.91 13.89 -2.96
C GLU A 126 5.43 13.89 -4.40
N ALA A 127 6.76 13.90 -4.58
CA ALA A 127 7.39 13.84 -5.89
C ALA A 127 7.03 12.54 -6.64
N PHE A 128 6.99 11.40 -5.95
CA PHE A 128 6.65 10.10 -6.52
C PHE A 128 5.18 10.02 -6.98
N CYS A 129 4.26 10.57 -6.19
CA CYS A 129 2.84 10.63 -6.55
C CYS A 129 2.55 11.67 -7.65
N ASN A 130 3.39 12.70 -7.79
CA ASN A 130 3.22 13.76 -8.80
C ASN A 130 3.90 13.45 -10.14
N GLN A 131 4.57 12.30 -10.30
CA GLN A 131 5.13 11.87 -11.59
C GLN A 131 4.03 11.69 -12.65
N ASN A 132 4.41 11.65 -13.93
CA ASN A 132 3.51 11.34 -15.06
C ASN A 132 2.23 12.20 -15.05
N ASP A 133 2.39 13.52 -15.01
CA ASP A 133 1.28 14.49 -14.97
C ASP A 133 0.31 14.27 -13.81
N GLY A 134 0.82 13.82 -12.66
CA GLY A 134 0.03 13.53 -11.47
C GLY A 134 -0.64 12.16 -11.45
N ASP A 135 -0.37 11.28 -12.42
CA ASP A 135 -0.76 9.87 -12.32
C ASP A 135 0.10 9.09 -11.31
N GLY A 136 1.30 9.62 -11.01
CA GLY A 136 2.29 9.00 -10.15
C GLY A 136 3.03 7.87 -10.83
N TRP A 137 3.39 6.83 -10.08
CA TRP A 137 4.19 5.72 -10.59
C TRP A 137 3.43 4.89 -11.63
N MET A 138 4.14 4.43 -12.66
CA MET A 138 3.58 3.68 -13.79
C MET A 138 4.23 2.31 -13.89
N LEU A 139 3.46 1.29 -14.31
CA LEU A 139 4.03 -0.03 -14.60
C LEU A 139 5.14 0.12 -15.66
N PRO A 140 6.30 -0.52 -15.48
CA PRO A 140 7.38 -0.40 -16.43
C PRO A 140 7.03 -1.09 -17.76
N GLU A 141 7.64 -0.69 -18.86
CA GLU A 141 7.47 -1.39 -20.15
C GLU A 141 7.99 -2.82 -20.06
N THR A 142 9.18 -2.95 -19.47
CA THR A 142 9.85 -4.22 -19.22
C THR A 142 10.40 -4.26 -17.80
N LEU A 143 10.60 -5.47 -17.27
CA LEU A 143 11.23 -5.67 -15.97
C LEU A 143 12.28 -6.78 -16.06
N THR A 144 13.46 -6.50 -15.51
CA THR A 144 14.51 -7.48 -15.28
C THR A 144 14.52 -7.81 -13.79
N LEU A 145 14.30 -9.07 -13.42
CA LEU A 145 14.24 -9.47 -12.01
C LEU A 145 15.57 -9.25 -11.29
N ALA A 146 16.69 -9.49 -11.97
CA ALA A 146 18.03 -9.31 -11.42
C ALA A 146 18.30 -7.87 -10.96
N ASP A 147 17.68 -6.86 -11.58
CA ASP A 147 17.81 -5.44 -11.19
C ASP A 147 17.15 -5.14 -9.83
N LEU A 148 16.33 -6.08 -9.33
CA LEU A 148 15.72 -6.03 -8.00
C LEU A 148 16.41 -6.98 -7.00
N GLY A 149 17.50 -7.65 -7.41
CA GLY A 149 18.13 -8.71 -6.63
C GLY A 149 17.29 -10.00 -6.57
N LEU A 150 16.42 -10.20 -7.55
CA LEU A 150 15.51 -11.35 -7.67
C LEU A 150 15.95 -12.29 -8.81
N GLY A 151 15.37 -13.49 -8.84
CA GLY A 151 15.52 -14.43 -9.94
C GLY A 151 16.12 -15.78 -9.56
N HIS A 152 15.61 -16.83 -10.22
CA HIS A 152 16.01 -18.23 -9.98
C HIS A 152 16.47 -18.96 -11.24
N ASP A 153 16.47 -18.27 -12.39
CA ASP A 153 16.81 -18.83 -13.70
C ASP A 153 17.46 -17.75 -14.61
N ASP A 154 17.84 -18.15 -15.83
CA ASP A 154 18.46 -17.24 -16.80
C ASP A 154 17.48 -16.14 -17.27
N ARG A 155 16.17 -16.40 -17.23
CA ARG A 155 15.14 -15.44 -17.61
C ARG A 155 15.21 -14.19 -16.74
N ALA A 156 15.56 -14.34 -15.46
CA ALA A 156 15.70 -13.22 -14.53
C ALA A 156 16.71 -12.13 -14.96
N ARG A 157 17.69 -12.49 -15.80
CA ARG A 157 18.71 -11.57 -16.32
C ARG A 157 18.32 -10.88 -17.62
N THR A 158 17.11 -11.15 -18.11
CA THR A 158 16.62 -10.60 -19.37
C THR A 158 15.39 -9.72 -19.13
N PRO A 159 15.27 -8.55 -19.81
CA PRO A 159 14.08 -7.73 -19.69
C PRO A 159 12.84 -8.47 -20.20
N GLN A 160 11.84 -8.64 -19.35
CA GLN A 160 10.56 -9.27 -19.67
C GLN A 160 9.47 -8.22 -19.90
N PRO A 161 8.55 -8.39 -20.86
CA PRO A 161 7.47 -7.43 -21.09
C PRO A 161 6.48 -7.41 -19.93
N VAL A 162 6.12 -6.20 -19.46
CA VAL A 162 5.14 -6.02 -18.39
C VAL A 162 3.92 -5.25 -18.89
N ARG A 163 4.09 -3.98 -19.30
CA ARG A 163 2.95 -3.12 -19.65
C ARG A 163 2.10 -3.70 -20.77
N SER A 164 2.73 -4.18 -21.84
CA SER A 164 2.03 -4.75 -22.99
C SER A 164 1.21 -6.01 -22.65
N GLN A 165 1.57 -6.71 -21.57
CA GLN A 165 0.84 -7.89 -21.06
C GLN A 165 -0.40 -7.52 -20.23
N MET A 166 -0.51 -6.26 -19.76
CA MET A 166 -1.59 -5.81 -18.88
C MET A 166 -2.84 -5.32 -19.64
N GLY A 167 -2.72 -5.12 -20.95
CA GLY A 167 -3.75 -4.49 -21.78
C GLY A 167 -3.90 -3.00 -21.52
N GLU A 168 -4.99 -2.41 -22.04
CA GLU A 168 -5.26 -0.98 -21.92
C GLU A 168 -5.44 -0.53 -20.47
N ARG A 169 -4.87 0.63 -20.14
CA ARG A 169 -4.98 1.21 -18.79
C ARG A 169 -6.40 1.71 -18.52
N PHE A 170 -7.06 2.27 -19.53
CA PHE A 170 -8.40 2.84 -19.41
C PHE A 170 -9.30 2.34 -20.54
N TYR A 171 -10.58 2.20 -20.25
CA TYR A 171 -11.56 2.04 -21.32
C TYR A 171 -11.80 3.38 -22.04
N PRO A 172 -12.14 3.38 -23.34
CA PRO A 172 -12.37 4.61 -24.09
C PRO A 172 -13.40 5.54 -23.44
N PHE A 173 -14.49 4.99 -22.90
CA PHE A 173 -15.54 5.80 -22.25
C PHE A 173 -15.06 6.54 -20.99
N GLN A 174 -13.98 6.08 -20.34
CA GLN A 174 -13.40 6.78 -19.19
C GLN A 174 -12.72 8.10 -19.61
N LEU A 175 -12.30 8.20 -20.88
CA LEU A 175 -11.52 9.30 -21.43
C LEU A 175 -12.35 10.22 -22.33
N GLN A 176 -13.59 9.84 -22.67
CA GLN A 176 -14.45 10.57 -23.61
C GLN A 176 -14.90 11.94 -23.09
N GLN A 177 -15.13 12.08 -21.78
CA GLN A 177 -15.62 13.32 -21.17
C GLN A 177 -14.45 14.26 -20.86
N SER A 178 -14.61 15.56 -21.11
CA SER A 178 -13.62 16.55 -20.69
C SER A 178 -13.58 16.67 -19.17
N ALA A 179 -12.46 17.14 -18.61
CA ALA A 179 -12.36 17.40 -17.18
C ALA A 179 -13.32 18.53 -16.74
N ALA A 180 -13.49 19.57 -17.55
CA ALA A 180 -14.40 20.67 -17.25
C ALA A 180 -15.87 20.18 -17.14
N ASP A 181 -16.34 19.42 -18.12
CA ASP A 181 -17.72 18.88 -18.12
C ASP A 181 -17.93 17.89 -16.98
N SER A 182 -16.91 17.06 -16.73
CA SER A 182 -16.84 16.12 -15.62
C SER A 182 -17.07 16.79 -14.26
N TRP A 183 -16.35 17.88 -14.00
CA TRP A 183 -16.45 18.60 -12.73
C TRP A 183 -17.73 19.44 -12.63
N ALA A 184 -18.23 19.98 -13.74
CA ALA A 184 -19.53 20.65 -13.80
C ALA A 184 -20.68 19.69 -13.48
N GLU A 185 -20.61 18.45 -13.98
CA GLU A 185 -21.57 17.38 -13.64
C GLU A 185 -21.53 17.06 -12.14
N CYS A 186 -20.34 16.95 -11.54
CA CYS A 186 -20.18 16.75 -10.09
C CYS A 186 -20.79 17.91 -9.28
N GLU A 187 -20.59 19.16 -9.71
CA GLU A 187 -21.18 20.34 -9.06
C GLU A 187 -22.71 20.32 -9.12
N LEU A 188 -23.27 19.98 -10.28
CA LEU A 188 -24.72 19.86 -10.46
C LEU A 188 -25.30 18.75 -9.58
N HIS A 189 -24.69 17.57 -9.56
CA HIS A 189 -25.15 16.46 -8.73
C HIS A 189 -25.05 16.76 -7.23
N ALA A 190 -23.96 17.40 -6.79
CA ALA A 190 -23.81 17.81 -5.40
C ALA A 190 -24.88 18.82 -5.00
N ARG A 191 -25.18 19.81 -5.87
CA ARG A 191 -26.26 20.78 -5.64
C ARG A 191 -27.63 20.09 -5.55
N ASN A 192 -27.92 19.15 -6.44
CA ASN A 192 -29.19 18.43 -6.44
C ASN A 192 -29.39 17.56 -5.18
N LEU A 193 -28.32 16.97 -4.64
CA LEU A 193 -28.39 16.14 -3.44
C LEU A 193 -28.41 16.93 -2.13
N LEU A 194 -27.63 18.01 -2.03
CA LEU A 194 -27.50 18.81 -0.81
C LEU A 194 -28.57 19.90 -0.68
N GLY A 195 -29.14 20.34 -1.81
CA GLY A 195 -29.96 21.54 -1.88
C GLY A 195 -29.13 22.83 -1.84
N ASP A 196 -29.76 23.96 -2.19
CA ASP A 196 -29.08 25.24 -2.44
C ASP A 196 -28.37 25.83 -1.22
N LEU A 197 -28.90 25.62 -0.01
CA LEU A 197 -28.33 26.18 1.21
C LEU A 197 -27.05 25.44 1.61
N GLU A 198 -27.12 24.12 1.70
CA GLU A 198 -25.97 23.28 2.10
C GLU A 198 -24.89 23.25 1.00
N TYR A 199 -25.27 23.29 -0.28
CA TYR A 199 -24.30 23.43 -1.37
C TYR A 199 -23.51 24.75 -1.29
N ARG A 200 -24.17 25.88 -0.98
CA ARG A 200 -23.48 27.16 -0.79
C ARG A 200 -22.50 27.12 0.39
N ARG A 201 -22.88 26.51 1.51
CA ARG A 201 -21.97 26.30 2.65
C ARG A 201 -20.77 25.44 2.26
N LEU A 202 -20.99 24.37 1.50
CA LEU A 202 -19.91 23.52 0.99
C LEU A 202 -18.93 24.32 0.12
N LYS A 203 -19.43 25.10 -0.85
CA LYS A 203 -18.56 25.92 -1.72
C LYS A 203 -17.78 26.96 -0.91
N GLN A 204 -18.42 27.66 0.02
CA GLN A 204 -17.74 28.59 0.93
C GLN A 204 -16.65 27.88 1.73
N SER A 205 -16.91 26.69 2.27
CA SER A 205 -15.91 25.93 3.02
C SER A 205 -14.71 25.52 2.17
N LEU A 206 -14.91 25.24 0.88
CA LEU A 206 -13.85 24.89 -0.06
C LEU A 206 -12.96 26.10 -0.38
N ASP A 207 -13.59 27.26 -0.61
CA ASP A 207 -12.90 28.51 -0.92
C ASP A 207 -12.10 29.05 0.30
N HIS A 208 -12.61 28.89 1.52
CA HIS A 208 -11.87 29.30 2.73
C HIS A 208 -10.69 28.37 3.05
N ASN A 209 -10.73 27.11 2.60
CA ASN A 209 -9.73 26.09 2.93
C ASN A 209 -8.65 25.96 1.83
N SER A 210 -8.75 26.72 0.73
CA SER A 210 -7.66 26.93 -0.24
C SER A 210 -6.64 27.97 0.24
N ASP A 211 -7.00 28.84 1.19
CA ASP A 211 -6.12 29.91 1.69
C ASP A 211 -5.24 29.46 2.88
N THR A 212 -5.56 28.34 3.53
CA THR A 212 -4.74 27.72 4.56
C THR A 212 -3.92 26.56 4.01
N SER A 213 -2.83 26.90 3.31
CA SER A 213 -1.66 26.02 3.23
C SER A 213 -1.02 25.94 4.63
N PRO A 214 -0.67 24.76 5.17
CA PRO A 214 0.12 24.70 6.39
C PRO A 214 1.57 25.05 6.02
N SER A 215 1.90 26.34 6.08
CA SER A 215 3.29 26.76 6.22
C SER A 215 3.80 26.20 7.54
N GLY A 216 4.76 25.28 7.46
CA GLY A 216 5.52 24.87 8.64
C GLY A 216 6.20 26.09 9.25
N THR A 217 6.05 26.24 10.58
CA THR A 217 6.94 26.88 11.58
C THR A 217 6.08 27.46 12.71
N GLY A 218 6.40 27.30 14.00
CA GLY A 218 7.51 26.63 14.64
C GLY A 218 7.15 26.30 16.09
N SER A 219 7.59 25.13 16.55
CA SER A 219 7.66 24.84 17.99
C SER A 219 8.70 25.76 18.61
N GLN A 220 8.27 26.63 19.52
CA GLN A 220 9.20 27.39 20.35
C GLN A 220 10.11 26.45 21.15
N PRO A 221 11.39 26.79 21.35
CA PRO A 221 12.28 26.00 22.18
C PRO A 221 11.80 26.06 23.64
N ARG A 222 11.53 24.89 24.23
CA ARG A 222 11.28 24.78 25.68
C ARG A 222 12.57 25.13 26.42
N LYS A 223 12.48 26.03 27.42
CA LYS A 223 13.58 26.35 28.34
C LYS A 223 14.09 25.08 29.03
N PRO A 224 15.41 24.91 29.23
CA PRO A 224 15.93 23.81 30.04
C PRO A 224 15.50 23.98 31.51
N GLY A 225 15.03 22.90 32.13
CA GLY A 225 14.79 22.85 33.57
C GLY A 225 16.11 22.85 34.37
N PRO A 226 16.07 23.23 35.66
CA PRO A 226 17.27 23.32 36.49
C PRO A 226 17.90 21.94 36.76
N PRO A 227 19.23 21.88 36.99
CA PRO A 227 19.93 20.63 37.22
C PRO A 227 19.57 20.00 38.58
N PRO A 228 19.64 18.66 38.71
CA PRO A 228 19.33 17.96 39.96
C PRO A 228 20.42 18.19 41.04
N SER A 229 19.99 18.40 42.29
CA SER A 229 20.87 18.55 43.45
C SER A 229 21.60 17.24 43.82
N PRO A 230 22.87 17.31 44.26
CA PRO A 230 23.64 16.13 44.62
C PRO A 230 23.43 15.78 46.10
N GLY A 231 22.88 14.60 46.38
CA GLY A 231 22.73 14.13 47.75
C GLY A 231 21.93 12.83 47.88
N GLY A 232 22.56 11.71 47.54
CA GLY A 232 22.05 10.36 47.84
C GLY A 232 23.23 9.45 48.23
N PRO A 233 23.09 8.59 49.26
CA PRO A 233 24.22 7.93 49.93
C PRO A 233 24.80 6.76 49.11
N PRO A 234 26.05 6.34 49.39
CA PRO A 234 26.79 5.40 48.55
C PRO A 234 26.29 3.94 48.69
N PRO A 235 26.54 3.09 47.67
CA PRO A 235 26.12 1.70 47.69
C PRO A 235 27.06 0.82 48.53
N ARG A 236 26.51 -0.19 49.20
CA ARG A 236 27.26 -1.23 49.92
C ARG A 236 27.57 -2.41 49.00
N GLU A 237 28.83 -2.81 48.96
CA GLU A 237 29.33 -4.05 48.34
C GLU A 237 29.09 -5.30 49.23
N GLY A 238 29.01 -6.49 48.61
CA GLY A 238 29.42 -7.77 49.21
C GLY A 238 28.35 -8.86 49.44
N THR A 239 28.15 -9.72 48.42
CA THR A 239 28.09 -11.22 48.35
C THR A 239 27.88 -12.12 49.62
N PRO A 240 27.60 -13.47 49.51
CA PRO A 240 27.11 -14.36 48.42
C PRO A 240 26.10 -15.50 48.85
N THR A 241 25.76 -16.37 47.88
CA THR A 241 25.39 -17.83 47.96
C THR A 241 24.04 -18.29 48.55
N ALA A 242 23.24 -19.04 47.75
CA ALA A 242 23.20 -20.52 47.74
C ALA A 242 21.91 -21.08 47.08
N ASP A 243 22.10 -22.11 46.23
CA ASP A 243 21.29 -23.32 46.03
C ASP A 243 19.77 -23.27 45.71
N GLY A 244 19.39 -23.93 44.59
CA GLY A 244 18.01 -24.40 44.33
C GLY A 244 17.63 -25.63 45.18
N PRO A 245 16.57 -26.43 44.86
CA PRO A 245 15.74 -26.46 43.64
C PRO A 245 14.22 -26.65 43.90
N THR A 246 13.48 -26.99 42.84
CA THR A 246 12.19 -27.74 42.78
C THR A 246 10.86 -26.98 43.01
N GLY A 247 9.95 -27.13 42.04
CA GLY A 247 8.54 -26.75 42.20
C GLY A 247 7.78 -26.62 40.88
N ALA A 248 7.45 -27.76 40.25
CA ALA A 248 6.55 -27.84 39.12
C ALA A 248 5.13 -27.40 39.50
N HIS A 249 4.46 -26.65 38.63
CA HIS A 249 2.99 -26.61 38.61
C HIS A 249 2.48 -26.73 37.18
N ASP A 250 1.81 -27.85 36.97
CA ASP A 250 1.06 -28.28 35.80
C ASP A 250 -0.05 -27.30 35.41
N LEU A 251 -0.19 -27.07 34.10
CA LEU A 251 -1.43 -26.60 33.47
C LEU A 251 -2.06 -27.79 32.70
N PRO A 252 -3.34 -28.12 32.91
CA PRO A 252 -3.92 -29.34 32.37
C PRO A 252 -4.20 -29.25 30.86
N ARG A 253 -3.81 -30.34 30.20
CA ARG A 253 -4.03 -30.68 28.79
C ARG A 253 -5.46 -31.20 28.63
N ALA A 254 -6.30 -30.49 27.88
CA ALA A 254 -7.63 -30.98 27.52
C ALA A 254 -7.50 -31.98 26.36
N ALA A 255 -8.01 -33.19 26.60
CA ALA A 255 -7.95 -34.33 25.70
C ALA A 255 -9.02 -34.28 24.60
N ASP A 256 -8.54 -34.73 23.45
CA ASP A 256 -9.21 -35.38 22.32
C ASP A 256 -10.54 -36.10 22.63
N ARG A 257 -11.58 -35.79 21.84
CA ARG A 257 -12.68 -36.70 21.52
C ARG A 257 -13.11 -36.48 20.08
N GLY A 258 -12.63 -37.34 19.19
CA GLY A 258 -13.24 -37.57 17.90
C GLY A 258 -14.65 -38.19 18.04
N ARG A 259 -15.57 -37.75 17.17
CA ARG A 259 -16.49 -38.62 16.45
C ARG A 259 -17.17 -37.85 15.32
N ASP A 260 -16.96 -38.37 14.11
CA ASP A 260 -17.87 -38.44 12.96
C ASP A 260 -19.23 -37.79 13.16
N GLN A 261 -19.60 -36.87 12.25
CA GLN A 261 -20.79 -37.01 11.40
C GLN A 261 -20.60 -36.22 10.10
N GLY A 262 -20.77 -36.92 8.98
CA GLY A 262 -20.76 -36.36 7.64
C GLY A 262 -22.00 -35.52 7.37
N TRP A 263 -21.81 -34.40 6.66
CA TRP A 263 -22.89 -33.60 6.11
C TRP A 263 -23.19 -34.09 4.69
N LEU A 264 -24.30 -34.82 4.58
CA LEU A 264 -24.97 -35.14 3.33
C LEU A 264 -25.50 -33.86 2.68
N PHE A 265 -25.17 -33.69 1.41
CA PHE A 265 -25.87 -32.80 0.48
C PHE A 265 -27.25 -33.38 0.20
N GLU A 266 -28.30 -32.59 0.40
CA GLU A 266 -29.63 -32.85 -0.17
C GLU A 266 -29.93 -31.76 -1.20
N GLU A 267 -29.97 -32.18 -2.45
CA GLU A 267 -30.57 -31.47 -3.57
C GLU A 267 -32.08 -31.35 -3.32
N HIS A 268 -32.64 -30.17 -3.58
CA HIS A 268 -34.07 -30.07 -3.83
C HIS A 268 -34.32 -29.07 -4.96
N GLU A 269 -34.55 -29.62 -6.15
CA GLU A 269 -35.32 -28.98 -7.20
C GLU A 269 -36.75 -28.73 -6.69
N ARG A 270 -37.24 -27.50 -6.90
CA ARG A 270 -38.55 -27.15 -7.44
C ARG A 270 -38.62 -25.67 -7.78
#